data_AF-A6NZ54-F1
#
_entry.id   AF-A6NZ54-F1
#
_cell.length_a   1.000
_cell.length_b   1.000
_cell.length_c   1.000
_cell.angle_alpha   90.00
_cell.angle_beta   90.00
_cell.angle_gamma   90.00
#
_symmetry.space_group_name_H-M   'P 1'
#
loop_
_entity.id
_entity.type
_entity.pdbx_description
1 polymer ?
#
loop_
_entity_poly.entity_id
_entity_poly.type
_entity_poly.pdbx_seq_one_letter_code
_entity_poly.pdbx_strand_id
1 'polypeptide(L)'
;MKKSALLGLVLALILLPVGCGQDTAAPSAEIPSFSYAEVQDTYGENTPGVLRDDFQNTSPLAIGSAEEAAQRAAAECTISYDSVTCSYDSEADMWNVSFFTSGVVGGCQDVYLNSSGVTCLIVYGE
;
A
#
# COMPACT_ATOMS: atom_id res chain seq x y z
N MET A 1 -13.87 31.64 -33.09
CA MET A 1 -12.49 32.16 -33.27
C MET A 1 -11.64 31.05 -33.89
N LYS A 2 -11.25 31.18 -35.18
CA LYS A 2 -9.86 31.45 -35.64
C LYS A 2 -8.76 30.67 -34.89
N LYS A 3 -8.18 29.72 -35.62
CA LYS A 3 -7.05 28.86 -35.25
C LYS A 3 -5.75 29.68 -35.26
N SER A 4 -4.86 29.44 -34.30
CA SER A 4 -3.45 29.85 -34.39
C SER A 4 -2.57 28.73 -33.84
N ALA A 5 -1.84 28.08 -34.73
CA ALA A 5 -0.73 27.18 -34.40
C ALA A 5 0.52 27.74 -35.07
N LEU A 6 1.60 27.92 -34.30
CA LEU A 6 2.98 28.10 -34.75
C LEU A 6 3.80 27.06 -33.99
N LEU A 7 4.53 26.15 -34.66
CA LEU A 7 5.94 26.33 -35.04
C LEU A 7 6.79 26.89 -33.88
N GLY A 8 7.78 26.19 -33.31
CA GLY A 8 8.28 24.84 -33.58
C GLY A 8 9.81 24.79 -33.41
N LEU A 9 10.38 23.60 -33.18
CA LEU A 9 11.80 23.36 -33.46
C LEU A 9 12.03 21.88 -33.73
N VAL A 10 12.53 21.56 -34.93
CA VAL A 10 13.06 20.24 -35.27
C VAL A 10 14.55 20.27 -34.99
N LEU A 11 15.03 19.37 -34.12
CA LEU A 11 16.45 19.03 -34.04
C LEU A 11 16.59 17.52 -34.24
N ALA A 12 16.74 17.11 -35.49
CA ALA A 12 17.04 15.73 -35.84
C ALA A 12 18.56 15.51 -35.76
N LEU A 13 19.00 14.60 -34.90
CA LEU A 13 20.37 14.10 -34.86
C LEU A 13 20.36 12.56 -34.88
N ILE A 14 20.72 12.03 -36.05
CA ILE A 14 21.34 10.74 -36.41
C ILE A 14 21.02 9.39 -35.70
N LEU A 15 20.65 8.43 -36.56
CA LEU A 15 20.77 6.96 -36.45
C LEU A 15 22.28 6.55 -36.49
N LEU A 16 22.78 5.38 -36.08
CA LEU A 16 22.36 4.09 -35.45
C LEU A 16 23.69 3.43 -34.91
N PRO A 17 23.88 2.11 -34.54
CA PRO A 17 23.01 0.92 -34.61
C PRO A 17 22.92 0.04 -33.34
N VAL A 18 22.04 -0.97 -33.43
CA VAL A 18 22.02 -2.29 -32.73
C VAL A 18 22.88 -2.47 -31.46
N GLY A 19 22.21 -2.61 -30.32
CA GLY A 19 22.70 -3.20 -29.08
C GLY A 19 21.54 -3.84 -28.33
N CYS A 20 21.77 -4.98 -27.67
CA CYS A 20 20.76 -5.86 -27.06
C CYS A 20 19.58 -5.14 -26.37
N GLY A 21 18.38 -5.67 -26.59
CA GLY A 21 17.21 -5.28 -25.81
C GLY A 21 17.47 -5.50 -24.33
N GLN A 22 17.58 -4.39 -23.59
CA GLN A 22 17.30 -4.38 -22.18
C GLN A 22 15.87 -3.86 -22.07
N ASP A 23 14.95 -4.77 -21.77
CA ASP A 23 13.70 -4.38 -21.14
C ASP A 23 14.09 -3.70 -19.83
N THR A 24 14.20 -2.37 -19.86
CA THR A 24 14.23 -1.55 -18.65
C THR A 24 12.82 -1.61 -18.07
N ALA A 25 12.51 -2.75 -17.46
CA ALA A 25 11.52 -2.80 -16.40
C ALA A 25 11.88 -1.66 -15.45
N ALA A 26 10.94 -0.75 -15.24
CA ALA A 26 11.07 0.23 -14.16
C ALA A 26 11.38 -0.57 -12.87
N PRO A 27 12.26 -0.09 -11.99
CA PRO A 27 12.56 -0.80 -10.76
C PRO A 27 11.24 -1.05 -10.03
N SER A 28 10.84 -2.33 -9.95
CA SER A 28 9.71 -2.74 -9.12
C SER A 28 10.01 -2.26 -7.72
N ALA A 29 9.20 -1.34 -7.20
CA ALA A 29 9.36 -0.85 -5.85
C ALA A 29 9.24 -2.06 -4.91
N GLU A 30 10.34 -2.43 -4.26
CA GLU A 30 10.36 -3.55 -3.33
C GLU A 30 9.42 -3.23 -2.16
N ILE A 31 8.46 -4.12 -1.91
CA ILE A 31 7.50 -3.96 -0.82
C ILE A 31 8.23 -4.24 0.50
N PRO A 32 8.21 -3.33 1.48
CA PRO A 32 8.84 -3.56 2.77
C PRO A 32 8.29 -4.81 3.47
N SER A 33 9.16 -5.56 4.14
CA SER A 33 8.78 -6.72 4.96
C SER A 33 8.58 -6.34 6.42
N PHE A 34 7.71 -7.07 7.12
CA PHE A 34 7.55 -7.05 8.58
C PHE A 34 7.30 -8.48 9.09
N SER A 35 7.20 -8.66 10.41
CA SER A 35 6.75 -9.93 11.02
C SER A 35 5.40 -9.77 11.73
N TYR A 36 4.37 -10.47 11.25
CA TYR A 36 3.07 -10.53 11.90
C TYR A 36 3.08 -11.39 13.19
N ALA A 37 4.10 -12.24 13.37
CA ALA A 37 4.33 -12.93 14.64
C ALA A 37 4.73 -11.91 15.73
N GLU A 38 5.71 -11.04 15.46
CA GLU A 38 6.14 -9.99 16.40
C GLU A 38 5.01 -8.99 16.71
N VAL A 39 4.15 -8.69 15.74
CA VAL A 39 2.94 -7.88 15.94
C VAL A 39 1.98 -8.55 16.93
N GLN A 40 1.73 -9.86 16.81
CA GLN A 40 0.85 -10.59 17.74
C GLN A 40 1.44 -10.68 19.16
N ASP A 41 2.75 -10.87 19.29
CA ASP A 41 3.45 -10.86 20.59
C ASP A 41 3.43 -9.47 21.25
N THR A 42 3.52 -8.40 20.45
CA THR A 42 3.46 -7.00 20.93
C THR A 42 2.05 -6.62 21.37
N TYR A 43 1.05 -6.92 20.55
CA TYR A 43 -0.34 -6.53 20.77
C TYR A 43 -1.12 -7.70 21.35
N GLY A 44 -0.94 -7.99 22.65
CA GLY A 44 -1.69 -9.03 23.36
C GLY A 44 -3.21 -8.83 23.42
N GLU A 45 -3.91 -9.77 24.06
CA GLU A 45 -5.36 -9.65 24.33
C GLU A 45 -5.62 -8.50 25.32
N ASN A 46 -6.65 -7.68 25.04
CA ASN A 46 -7.06 -6.49 25.81
C ASN A 46 -6.10 -5.28 25.77
N THR A 47 -5.12 -5.26 24.87
CA THR A 47 -4.31 -4.04 24.64
C THR A 47 -5.21 -2.90 24.12
N PRO A 48 -5.18 -1.70 24.74
CA PRO A 48 -5.94 -0.54 24.24
C PRO A 48 -5.61 -0.22 22.79
N GLY A 49 -6.60 0.24 22.03
CA GLY A 49 -6.42 0.56 20.60
C GLY A 49 -6.32 -0.67 19.69
N VAL A 50 -6.51 -1.90 20.17
CA VAL A 50 -6.43 -3.11 19.34
C VAL A 50 -7.82 -3.74 19.15
N LEU A 51 -8.25 -3.88 17.90
CA LEU A 51 -9.52 -4.48 17.50
C LEU A 51 -9.30 -5.81 16.77
N ARG A 52 -10.11 -6.82 17.08
CA ARG A 52 -9.99 -8.23 16.63
C ARG A 52 -11.26 -8.79 15.97
N ASP A 53 -12.33 -8.02 15.98
CA ASP A 53 -13.68 -8.34 15.55
C ASP A 53 -14.37 -7.09 14.96
N ASP A 54 -15.64 -7.19 14.59
CA ASP A 54 -16.46 -6.12 14.00
C ASP A 54 -15.87 -5.43 12.73
N PHE A 55 -14.94 -6.11 12.05
CA PHE A 55 -14.34 -5.70 10.79
C PHE A 55 -15.35 -5.61 9.63
N GLN A 56 -15.08 -4.70 8.68
CA GLN A 56 -15.85 -4.59 7.43
C GLN A 56 -15.46 -5.67 6.41
N ASN A 57 -14.17 -6.01 6.31
CA ASN A 57 -13.65 -6.97 5.35
C ASN A 57 -13.70 -8.41 5.89
N THR A 58 -14.89 -8.98 5.99
CA THR A 58 -15.12 -10.36 6.50
C THR A 58 -15.27 -11.41 5.40
N SER A 59 -15.55 -11.00 4.16
CA SER A 59 -15.74 -11.90 3.02
C SER A 59 -14.49 -11.93 2.12
N PRO A 60 -14.01 -13.10 1.66
CA PRO A 60 -12.79 -13.18 0.85
C PRO A 60 -12.84 -12.38 -0.47
N LEU A 61 -11.77 -11.66 -0.73
CA LEU A 61 -11.42 -11.00 -1.99
C LEU A 61 -9.90 -10.98 -2.11
N ALA A 62 -9.33 -11.76 -3.04
CA ALA A 62 -7.89 -11.92 -3.14
C ALA A 62 -7.16 -10.61 -3.43
N ILE A 63 -6.02 -10.40 -2.77
CA ILE A 63 -5.14 -9.23 -2.92
C ILE A 63 -3.86 -9.68 -3.63
N GLY A 64 -3.59 -9.15 -4.83
CA GLY A 64 -2.37 -9.43 -5.61
C GLY A 64 -1.30 -8.34 -5.51
N SER A 65 -1.60 -7.20 -4.88
CA SER A 65 -0.74 -6.01 -4.89
C SER A 65 -0.96 -5.10 -3.68
N ALA A 66 0.04 -4.24 -3.41
CA ALA A 66 -0.06 -3.21 -2.37
C ALA A 66 -1.18 -2.18 -2.63
N GLU A 67 -1.49 -1.89 -3.91
CA GLU A 67 -2.59 -0.99 -4.25
C GLU A 67 -3.95 -1.60 -3.88
N GLU A 68 -4.17 -2.88 -4.22
CA GLU A 68 -5.38 -3.62 -3.81
C GLU A 68 -5.46 -3.77 -2.29
N ALA A 69 -4.32 -3.98 -1.61
CA ALA A 69 -4.26 -4.02 -0.15
C ALA A 69 -4.73 -2.68 0.46
N ALA A 70 -4.21 -1.55 -0.03
CA ALA A 70 -4.59 -0.22 0.43
C ALA A 70 -6.08 0.08 0.15
N GLN A 71 -6.57 -0.22 -1.05
CA GLN A 71 -7.97 -0.04 -1.42
C GLN A 71 -8.91 -0.89 -0.56
N ARG A 72 -8.51 -2.14 -0.24
CA ARG A 72 -9.28 -3.04 0.62
C ARG A 72 -9.28 -2.57 2.08
N ALA A 73 -8.11 -2.22 2.62
CA ALA A 73 -7.94 -1.79 4.00
C ALA A 73 -8.67 -0.47 4.30
N ALA A 74 -8.79 0.42 3.32
CA ALA A 74 -9.48 1.71 3.47
C ALA A 74 -10.97 1.57 3.85
N ALA A 75 -11.60 0.41 3.63
CA ALA A 75 -12.95 0.13 4.10
C ALA A 75 -13.06 0.05 5.64
N GLU A 76 -11.96 -0.21 6.35
CA GLU A 76 -11.91 -0.24 7.82
C GLU A 76 -11.68 1.17 8.44
N CYS A 77 -11.37 2.18 7.62
CA CYS A 77 -11.07 3.52 8.10
C CYS A 77 -12.37 4.32 8.31
N THR A 78 -12.60 4.76 9.55
CA THR A 78 -13.77 5.59 9.91
C THR A 78 -13.51 7.10 9.77
N ILE A 79 -12.23 7.48 9.62
CA ILE A 79 -11.77 8.86 9.40
C ILE A 79 -10.88 8.94 8.16
N SER A 80 -10.58 10.16 7.71
CA SER A 80 -9.70 10.39 6.56
C SER A 80 -8.25 10.60 6.96
N TYR A 81 -7.36 9.91 6.26
CA TYR A 81 -5.91 10.04 6.33
C TYR A 81 -5.38 10.57 4.99
N ASP A 82 -4.21 11.24 4.98
CA ASP A 82 -3.60 11.77 3.75
C ASP A 82 -2.49 10.88 3.18
N SER A 83 -2.00 9.94 3.99
CA SER A 83 -0.85 9.08 3.69
C SER A 83 -1.18 7.62 4.00
N VAL A 84 -0.62 6.74 3.18
CA VAL A 84 -0.71 5.29 3.36
C VAL A 84 0.63 4.63 3.03
N THR A 85 1.02 3.63 3.80
CA THR A 85 2.12 2.71 3.47
C THR A 85 1.61 1.27 3.51
N CYS A 86 2.28 0.40 2.74
CA CYS A 86 1.98 -1.02 2.73
C CYS A 86 3.27 -1.80 2.95
N SER A 87 3.18 -2.87 3.74
CA SER A 87 4.24 -3.85 3.96
C SER A 87 3.64 -5.25 3.95
N TYR A 88 4.47 -6.26 3.71
CA TYR A 88 4.02 -7.63 3.51
C TYR A 88 4.92 -8.64 4.22
N ASP A 89 4.32 -9.50 5.03
CA ASP A 89 4.94 -10.67 5.65
C ASP A 89 4.62 -11.89 4.78
N SER A 90 5.64 -12.40 4.08
CA SER A 90 5.51 -13.60 3.23
C SER A 90 5.56 -14.92 4.00
N GLU A 91 5.90 -14.92 5.28
CA GLU A 91 5.86 -16.12 6.14
C GLU A 91 4.45 -16.31 6.72
N ALA A 92 3.79 -15.21 7.12
CA ALA A 92 2.42 -15.22 7.62
C ALA A 92 1.34 -15.06 6.53
N ASP A 93 1.71 -14.71 5.29
CA ASP A 93 0.80 -14.40 4.18
C ASP A 93 -0.11 -13.18 4.48
N MET A 94 0.51 -12.14 5.05
CA MET A 94 -0.17 -11.00 5.69
C MET A 94 0.33 -9.66 5.16
N TRP A 95 -0.61 -8.81 4.76
CA TRP A 95 -0.41 -7.38 4.55
C TRP A 95 -0.57 -6.61 5.86
N ASN A 96 0.31 -5.62 6.09
CA ASN A 96 0.03 -4.47 6.92
C ASN A 96 -0.21 -3.27 5.99
N VAL A 97 -1.28 -2.53 6.24
CA VAL A 97 -1.53 -1.23 5.62
C VAL A 97 -1.66 -0.19 6.72
N SER A 98 -0.74 0.76 6.78
CA SER A 98 -0.72 1.83 7.77
C SER A 98 -1.26 3.12 7.18
N PHE A 99 -2.35 3.64 7.75
CA PHE A 99 -2.93 4.94 7.39
C PHE A 99 -2.56 6.00 8.44
N PHE A 100 -2.12 7.18 7.98
CA PHE A 100 -1.68 8.26 8.88
C PHE A 100 -1.80 9.64 8.21
N THR A 101 -1.63 10.69 9.01
CA THR A 101 -1.58 12.09 8.54
C THR A 101 -0.14 12.57 8.56
N SER A 102 0.37 13.03 7.41
CA SER A 102 1.77 13.40 7.26
C SER A 102 2.17 14.54 8.20
N GLY A 103 3.25 14.35 8.95
CA GLY A 103 3.73 15.34 9.94
C GLY A 103 2.97 15.35 11.27
N VAL A 104 2.00 14.45 11.47
CA VAL A 104 1.38 14.18 12.78
C VAL A 104 2.08 12.98 13.41
N VAL A 105 2.29 13.03 14.73
CA VAL A 105 2.78 11.90 15.53
C VAL A 105 1.57 11.29 16.24
N GLY A 106 1.46 9.96 16.19
CA GLY A 106 0.32 9.22 16.74
C GLY A 106 -0.92 9.24 15.84
N GLY A 107 -1.97 8.54 16.27
CA GLY A 107 -3.26 8.48 15.58
C GLY A 107 -3.26 7.70 14.26
N CYS A 108 -2.26 6.88 13.97
CA CYS A 108 -2.28 5.98 12.81
C CYS A 108 -3.30 4.86 12.99
N GLN A 109 -3.75 4.26 11.88
CA GLN A 109 -4.54 3.04 11.86
C GLN A 109 -3.81 2.00 11.00
N ASP A 110 -3.27 0.96 11.64
CA ASP A 110 -2.65 -0.19 11.01
C ASP A 110 -3.71 -1.28 10.82
N VAL A 111 -3.99 -1.64 9.57
CA VAL A 111 -4.95 -2.68 9.19
C VAL A 111 -4.19 -3.88 8.66
N TYR A 112 -4.46 -5.06 9.23
CA TYR A 112 -3.80 -6.30 8.86
C TYR A 112 -4.76 -7.21 8.09
N LEU A 113 -4.43 -7.49 6.82
CA LEU A 113 -5.24 -8.28 5.88
C LEU A 113 -4.46 -9.53 5.44
N ASN A 114 -5.08 -10.70 5.45
CA ASN A 114 -4.47 -11.86 4.78
C ASN A 114 -4.54 -11.73 3.25
N SER A 115 -3.83 -12.58 2.50
CA SER A 115 -3.89 -12.63 1.02
C SER A 115 -5.30 -12.79 0.44
N SER A 116 -6.22 -13.36 1.22
CA SER A 116 -7.64 -13.49 0.88
C SER A 116 -8.46 -12.22 1.17
N GLY A 117 -7.82 -11.11 1.56
CA GLY A 117 -8.44 -9.81 1.80
C GLY A 117 -9.47 -9.80 2.91
N VAL A 118 -9.25 -10.64 3.93
CA VAL A 118 -10.02 -10.64 5.19
C VAL A 118 -9.18 -9.96 6.28
N THR A 119 -9.77 -9.00 7.00
CA THR A 119 -9.10 -8.31 8.12
C THR A 119 -8.93 -9.27 9.29
N CYS A 120 -7.74 -9.28 9.87
CA CYS A 120 -7.37 -10.15 10.99
C CYS A 120 -7.05 -9.36 12.27
N LEU A 121 -6.62 -8.10 12.13
CA LEU A 121 -6.27 -7.21 13.24
C LEU A 121 -6.40 -5.75 12.76
N ILE A 122 -6.82 -4.85 13.64
CA ILE A 122 -6.63 -3.40 13.48
C ILE A 122 -5.95 -2.88 14.74
N VAL A 123 -4.94 -2.03 14.58
CA VAL A 123 -4.28 -1.32 15.67
C VAL A 123 -4.40 0.19 15.42
N TYR A 124 -4.87 0.92 16.42
CA TYR A 124 -4.88 2.37 16.47
C TYR A 124 -3.66 2.84 17.28
N GLY A 125 -2.74 3.58 16.65
CA GLY A 125 -1.58 4.16 17.32
C GLY A 125 -1.97 5.34 18.21
N GLU A 126 -1.40 5.40 19.41
CA GLU A 126 -1.54 6.53 20.36
C GLU A 126 -0.83 7.80 19.87
#